data_AF-A0A942JCF9-F1
#
_entry.id   AF-A0A942JCF9-F1
#
_cell.length_a   1.000
_cell.length_b   1.000
_cell.length_c   1.000
_cell.angle_alpha   90.00
_cell.angle_beta   90.00
_cell.angle_gamma   90.00
#
_symmetry.space_group_name_H-M   'P 1'
#
loop_
_entity.id
_entity.type
_entity.pdbx_description
1 polymer ?
#
loop_
_entity_poly.entity_id
_entity_poly.type
_entity_poly.pdbx_seq_one_letter_code
_entity_poly.pdbx_strand_id
1 'polypeptide(L)'
;MSKLERRAYTLDFEVRGENEPAIVGYAAVINSLSQEMWGFREVIRPGAFSKAIGKDDVRALWNHDLNFVLGRNKAGTLRLSEDAKGLRVEITPPDATRVRDLLLSMRRGGC
;
A
#
# COMPACT_ATOMS: atom_id res chain seq x y z
N MET A 1 -27.17 7.07 9.06
CA MET A 1 -25.79 7.60 9.00
C MET A 1 -24.82 6.43 9.05
N SER A 2 -24.16 6.11 7.92
CA SER A 2 -23.21 4.98 7.84
C SER A 2 -21.98 5.28 8.70
N LYS A 3 -21.75 4.45 9.72
CA LYS A 3 -20.57 4.52 10.58
C LYS A 3 -19.37 4.06 9.75
N LEU A 4 -18.57 5.00 9.27
CA LEU A 4 -17.37 4.72 8.48
C LEU A 4 -16.33 4.12 9.42
N GLU A 5 -16.20 2.80 9.39
CA GLU A 5 -15.17 2.10 10.15
C GLU A 5 -13.83 2.26 9.42
N ARG A 6 -12.87 2.92 10.07
CA ARG A 6 -11.47 2.99 9.62
C ARG A 6 -10.64 2.04 10.47
N ARG A 7 -10.06 1.01 9.85
CA ARG A 7 -9.07 0.13 10.48
C ARG A 7 -7.70 0.47 9.91
N ALA A 8 -6.78 0.84 10.78
CA ALA A 8 -5.37 1.03 10.44
C ALA A 8 -4.61 -0.23 10.89
N TYR A 9 -3.88 -0.84 9.97
CA TYR A 9 -3.00 -1.96 10.27
C TYR A 9 -1.56 -1.46 10.20
N THR A 10 -0.74 -1.82 11.19
CA THR A 10 0.70 -1.60 11.09
C THR A 10 1.22 -2.57 10.04
N LEU A 11 1.47 -2.03 8.86
CA LEU A 11 2.17 -2.70 7.79
C LEU A 11 3.61 -2.21 7.84
N ASP A 12 4.57 -3.12 7.71
CA ASP A 12 5.97 -2.76 7.62
C ASP A 12 6.20 -1.99 6.32
N PHE A 13 6.31 -0.67 6.44
CA PHE A 13 6.68 0.23 5.35
C PHE A 13 7.95 0.99 5.70
N GLU A 14 8.84 1.10 4.73
CA GLU A 14 10.11 1.80 4.82
C GLU A 14 10.18 2.86 3.73
N VAL A 15 10.67 4.06 4.08
CA VAL A 15 11.04 5.08 3.09
C VAL A 15 12.53 4.93 2.80
N ARG A 16 12.88 4.55 1.57
CA ARG A 16 14.27 4.38 1.10
C ARG A 16 14.72 5.58 0.28
N GLY A 17 16.01 5.92 0.34
CA GLY A 17 16.63 6.97 -0.48
C GLY A 17 16.39 8.38 0.06
N GLU A 18 17.40 9.25 0.04
CA GLU A 18 17.29 10.65 0.49
C GLU A 18 16.84 11.60 -0.63
N ASN A 19 17.41 11.47 -1.83
CA ASN A 19 17.11 12.32 -2.99
C ASN A 19 15.98 11.76 -3.87
N GLU A 20 15.83 10.43 -3.91
CA GLU A 20 14.77 9.73 -4.63
C GLU A 20 14.03 8.82 -3.65
N PRO A 21 13.08 9.38 -2.87
CA PRO A 21 12.38 8.61 -1.86
C PRO A 21 11.54 7.51 -2.53
N ALA A 22 11.60 6.30 -2.01
CA ALA A 22 10.73 5.20 -2.40
C ALA A 22 10.03 4.63 -1.16
N ILE A 23 8.71 4.46 -1.21
CA ILE A 23 7.94 3.81 -0.15
C ILE A 23 7.85 2.33 -0.48
N VAL A 24 8.41 1.47 0.36
CA VAL A 24 8.48 0.01 0.13
C VAL A 24 7.87 -0.73 1.31
N GLY A 25 7.06 -1.74 1.04
CA GLY A 25 6.51 -2.61 2.08
C GLY A 25 5.61 -3.70 1.54
N TYR A 26 4.84 -4.32 2.44
CA TYR A 26 3.86 -5.35 2.09
C TYR A 26 2.45 -4.82 2.31
N ALA A 27 1.64 -4.77 1.25
CA ALA A 27 0.25 -4.33 1.35
C ALA A 27 -0.68 -5.43 1.90
N ALA A 28 -0.30 -6.70 1.73
CA ALA A 28 -1.03 -7.84 2.27
C ALA A 28 -0.07 -9.01 2.47
N VAL A 29 -0.33 -9.84 3.48
CA VAL A 29 0.37 -11.11 3.72
C VAL A 29 -0.53 -12.27 3.31
N ILE A 30 0.06 -13.30 2.69
CA ILE A 30 -0.67 -14.50 2.25
C ILE A 30 -0.55 -15.63 3.27
N ASN A 31 -1.45 -16.62 3.18
CA ASN A 31 -1.48 -17.81 4.06
C ASN A 31 -1.56 -17.50 5.57
N SER A 32 -1.98 -16.30 5.94
CA SER A 32 -2.22 -15.90 7.32
C SER A 32 -3.69 -15.64 7.53
N LEU A 33 -4.21 -16.05 8.68
CA LEU A 33 -5.56 -15.68 9.12
C LEU A 33 -5.61 -14.18 9.38
N SER A 34 -6.59 -13.51 8.79
CA SER A 34 -6.90 -12.13 9.14
C SER A 34 -7.31 -12.03 10.62
N GLN A 35 -7.29 -10.80 11.12
CA GLN A 35 -8.06 -10.48 12.33
C GLN A 35 -9.53 -10.83 12.11
N GLU A 36 -10.27 -11.00 13.20
CA GLU A 36 -11.71 -11.22 13.09
C GLU A 36 -12.39 -9.97 12.53
N MET A 37 -13.06 -10.15 11.40
CA MET A 37 -13.76 -9.10 10.68
C MET A 37 -15.22 -9.50 10.66
N TRP A 38 -16.03 -8.88 11.53
CA TRP A 38 -17.48 -9.01 11.48
C TRP A 38 -17.98 -10.48 11.50
N GLY A 39 -17.35 -11.32 12.31
CA GLY A 39 -17.72 -12.73 12.49
C GLY A 39 -17.09 -13.72 11.50
N PHE A 40 -16.16 -13.26 10.64
CA PHE A 40 -15.37 -14.15 9.79
C PHE A 40 -13.87 -13.81 9.85
N ARG A 41 -13.05 -14.77 9.42
CA ARG A 41 -11.62 -14.59 9.17
C ARG A 41 -11.31 -15.01 7.74
N GLU A 42 -10.49 -14.23 7.08
CA GLU A 42 -10.07 -14.48 5.70
C GLU A 42 -8.65 -15.01 5.66
N VAL A 43 -8.36 -15.78 4.62
CA VAL A 43 -7.00 -16.18 4.27
C VAL A 43 -6.79 -15.86 2.80
N ILE A 44 -5.82 -15.00 2.52
CA ILE A 44 -5.43 -14.67 1.16
C ILE A 44 -4.51 -15.79 0.66
N ARG A 45 -4.90 -16.46 -0.42
CA ARG A 45 -4.12 -17.55 -1.02
C ARG A 45 -3.07 -17.02 -2.00
N PRO A 46 -1.96 -17.73 -2.20
CA PRO A 46 -1.05 -17.47 -3.31
C PRO A 46 -1.81 -17.47 -4.64
N GLY A 47 -1.45 -16.57 -5.55
CA GLY A 47 -2.10 -16.32 -6.82
C GLY A 47 -3.30 -15.38 -6.76
N ALA A 48 -3.74 -14.95 -5.56
CA ALA A 48 -4.92 -14.08 -5.41
C ALA A 48 -4.73 -12.72 -6.10
N PHE A 49 -3.50 -12.19 -6.16
CA PHE A 49 -3.22 -10.87 -6.75
C PHE A 49 -2.78 -10.94 -8.21
N SER A 50 -2.32 -12.11 -8.66
CA SER A 50 -1.68 -12.29 -9.97
C SER A 50 -2.50 -11.73 -11.15
N LYS A 51 -3.82 -11.92 -11.14
CA LYS A 51 -4.71 -11.37 -12.20
C LYS A 51 -4.75 -9.84 -12.17
N ALA A 52 -4.89 -9.24 -10.99
CA ALA A 52 -5.03 -7.80 -10.82
C ALA A 52 -3.73 -7.07 -11.15
N ILE A 53 -2.58 -7.59 -10.68
CA ILE A 53 -1.25 -7.02 -10.97
C ILE A 53 -1.01 -6.91 -12.48
N GLY A 54 -1.37 -7.94 -13.24
CA GLY A 54 -1.12 -7.98 -14.69
C GLY A 54 -2.10 -7.18 -15.54
N LYS A 55 -3.36 -7.01 -15.09
CA LYS A 55 -4.43 -6.46 -15.94
C LYS A 55 -4.88 -5.07 -15.52
N ASP A 56 -5.08 -4.87 -14.22
CA ASP A 56 -5.84 -3.74 -13.73
C ASP A 56 -5.01 -2.45 -13.61
N ASP A 57 -5.71 -1.32 -13.55
CA ASP A 57 -5.13 -0.02 -13.22
C ASP A 57 -5.18 0.18 -11.70
N VAL A 58 -4.02 0.04 -11.05
CA VAL A 58 -3.89 0.09 -9.59
C VAL A 58 -3.26 1.41 -9.18
N ARG A 59 -3.84 2.04 -8.15
CA ARG A 59 -3.42 3.34 -7.61
C ARG A 59 -3.08 3.19 -6.14
N ALA A 60 -1.92 3.71 -5.75
CA ALA A 60 -1.59 3.95 -4.36
C ALA A 60 -2.14 5.32 -3.97
N LEU A 61 -3.01 5.35 -2.97
CA LEU A 61 -3.70 6.57 -2.52
C LEU A 61 -3.33 6.86 -1.08
N TRP A 62 -3.22 8.14 -0.74
CA TRP A 62 -3.15 8.53 0.66
C TRP A 62 -4.56 8.64 1.24
N ASN A 63 -4.80 8.01 2.40
CA ASN A 63 -6.09 8.05 3.12
C ASN A 63 -7.32 7.65 2.28
N HIS A 64 -7.13 6.81 1.26
CA HIS A 64 -8.14 6.44 0.27
C HIS A 64 -8.75 7.62 -0.52
N ASP A 65 -8.07 8.76 -0.57
CA ASP A 65 -8.52 9.92 -1.34
C ASP A 65 -8.01 9.85 -2.78
N LEU A 66 -8.93 9.85 -3.74
CA LEU A 66 -8.63 9.80 -5.18
C LEU A 66 -7.89 11.05 -5.68
N ASN A 67 -7.94 12.16 -4.94
CA ASN A 67 -7.21 13.38 -5.25
C ASN A 67 -5.73 13.29 -4.85
N PHE A 68 -5.36 12.33 -4.00
CA PHE A 68 -4.00 12.15 -3.48
C PHE A 68 -3.41 10.82 -3.92
N VAL A 69 -3.05 10.75 -5.21
CA VAL A 69 -2.38 9.60 -5.80
C VAL A 69 -0.88 9.66 -5.53
N LEU A 70 -0.37 8.68 -4.79
CA LEU A 70 1.06 8.50 -4.51
C LEU A 70 1.76 7.72 -5.61
N GLY A 71 1.06 6.88 -6.36
CA GLY A 71 1.66 6.14 -7.47
C GLY A 71 0.62 5.36 -8.27
N ARG A 72 0.99 4.99 -9.50
CA ARG A 72 0.11 4.26 -10.42
C ARG A 72 0.90 3.24 -11.23
N ASN A 73 0.41 2.01 -11.31
CA ASN A 73 1.16 0.91 -11.95
C ASN A 73 1.33 1.15 -13.46
N LYS A 74 0.28 1.63 -14.14
CA LYS A 74 0.33 1.99 -15.55
C LYS A 74 1.22 3.21 -15.86
N ALA A 75 1.53 4.02 -14.86
CA ALA A 75 2.44 5.16 -14.99
C ALA A 75 3.90 4.83 -14.62
N GLY A 76 4.19 3.59 -14.18
CA GLY A 76 5.53 3.15 -13.77
C GLY A 76 5.97 3.61 -12.38
N THR A 77 5.16 4.42 -11.69
CA THR A 77 5.45 4.95 -10.34
C THR A 77 4.97 4.05 -9.20
N LEU A 78 4.30 2.94 -9.51
CA LEU A 78 3.91 1.89 -8.57
C LEU A 78 4.32 0.54 -9.14
N ARG A 79 5.14 -0.20 -8.38
CA ARG A 79 5.51 -1.58 -8.66
C ARG A 79 4.82 -2.50 -7.66
N LEU A 80 4.14 -3.51 -8.18
CA LEU A 80 3.44 -4.54 -7.41
C LEU A 80 4.04 -5.88 -7.79
N SER A 81 4.42 -6.66 -6.78
CA SER A 81 4.90 -8.03 -6.99
C SER A 81 4.38 -8.93 -5.89
N GLU A 82 3.97 -10.13 -6.26
CA GLU A 82 3.57 -11.15 -5.30
C GLU A 82 4.76 -12.07 -5.01
N ASP A 83 5.05 -12.32 -3.73
CA ASP A 83 6.08 -13.25 -3.27
C ASP A 83 5.55 -14.18 -2.18
N ALA A 84 6.43 -15.01 -1.61
CA ALA A 84 6.06 -16.00 -0.59
C ALA A 84 5.52 -15.38 0.72
N LYS A 85 5.86 -14.13 1.03
CA LYS A 85 5.34 -13.40 2.19
C LYS A 85 4.00 -12.72 1.85
N GLY A 86 3.87 -12.15 0.66
CA GLY A 86 2.61 -11.63 0.16
C GLY A 86 2.74 -10.60 -0.96
N LEU A 87 1.89 -9.59 -0.95
CA LEU A 87 1.88 -8.52 -1.94
C LEU A 87 2.89 -7.43 -1.57
N ARG A 88 4.07 -7.47 -2.16
CA ARG A 88 5.08 -6.41 -2.05
C ARG A 88 4.70 -5.23 -2.93
N VAL A 89 4.85 -4.04 -2.38
CA VAL A 89 4.54 -2.76 -3.01
C VAL A 89 5.76 -1.85 -2.93
N GLU A 90 6.04 -1.17 -4.03
CA GLU A 90 7.07 -0.15 -4.12
C GLU A 90 6.54 1.06 -4.89
N ILE A 91 6.58 2.22 -4.25
CA ILE A 91 6.00 3.46 -4.74
C ILE A 91 7.12 4.47 -4.93
N THR A 92 7.21 5.04 -6.12
CA THR A 92 8.00 6.23 -6.40
C THR A 92 7.03 7.42 -6.37
N PRO A 93 6.93 8.12 -5.24
CA PRO A 93 5.92 9.14 -5.06
C PRO A 93 6.30 10.43 -5.83
N PRO A 94 5.30 11.22 -6.27
CA PRO A 94 5.56 12.40 -7.08
C PRO A 94 6.27 13.48 -6.25
N ASP A 95 7.08 14.29 -6.93
CA ASP A 95 7.81 15.38 -6.28
C ASP A 95 6.91 16.59 -6.01
N ALA A 96 6.05 16.46 -5.00
CA ALA A 96 5.10 17.48 -4.56
C ALA A 96 5.31 17.80 -3.07
N THR A 97 5.16 19.07 -2.69
CA THR A 97 5.38 19.53 -1.31
C THR A 97 4.61 18.70 -0.27
N ARG A 98 3.33 18.43 -0.51
CA ARG A 98 2.48 17.63 0.39
C ARG A 98 2.98 16.19 0.55
N VAL A 99 3.58 15.63 -0.49
CA VAL A 99 4.17 14.28 -0.47
C VAL A 99 5.48 14.29 0.31
N ARG A 100 6.31 15.33 0.17
CA ARG A 100 7.52 15.49 0.99
C ARG A 100 7.18 15.58 2.48
N ASP A 101 6.16 16.34 2.85
CA ASP A 101 5.67 16.42 4.23
C ASP A 101 5.19 15.07 4.75
N LEU A 102 4.45 14.32 3.92
CA LEU A 102 4.02 12.95 4.23
C LEU A 102 5.22 12.01 4.45
N LEU A 103 6.22 12.05 3.57
CA LEU A 103 7.43 11.23 3.67
C LEU A 103 8.22 11.56 4.95
N LEU A 104 8.30 12.84 5.33
CA LEU A 104 8.91 13.26 6.59
C LEU A 104 8.14 12.72 7.81
N SER A 105 6.80 12.76 7.77
CA SER A 105 5.95 12.16 8.80
C SER A 105 6.20 10.65 8.92
N MET A 106 6.23 9.93 7.79
CA MET A 106 6.49 8.49 7.74
C MET A 106 7.87 8.13 8.31
N ARG A 107 8.92 8.90 7.98
CA ARG A 107 10.26 8.71 8.55
C ARG A 107 10.32 8.88 10.07
N ARG A 108 9.39 9.66 10.63
CA ARG A 108 9.27 9.91 12.08
C ARG A 108 8.31 8.91 12.76
N GLY A 109 7.80 7.93 12.02
CA GLY A 109 6.85 6.93 12.53
C GLY A 109 5.39 7.38 12.54
N GLY A 110 5.06 8.52 11.92
CA GLY A 110 3.69 8.98 11.73
C GLY A 110 3.03 8.36 10.49
N CYS A 111 1.75 8.04 10.57
CA CYS A 111 0.91 7.57 9.45
C CYS A 111 -0.22 8.55 9.18
#